data_AF-A0A285T502-F1
#
_entry.id   AF-A0A285T502-F1
#
_cell.length_a   1.000
_cell.length_b   1.000
_cell.length_c   1.000
_cell.angle_alpha   90.00
_cell.angle_beta   90.00
_cell.angle_gamma   90.00
#
_symmetry.space_group_name_H-M   'P 1'
#
loop_
_entity.id
_entity.type
_entity.pdbx_description
1 polymer ?
#
loop_
_entity_poly.entity_id
_entity_poly.type
_entity_poly.pdbx_seq_one_letter_code
_entity_poly.pdbx_strand_id
1 'polypeptide(L)'
;MEQIKINKALYDAMEKDKYTEIKKLINGGANPLDSHDDRDLEDSPLAKFLFFASMHVEDNPGSTRITNMFSLLIENHLLDYIIYDEDGSDNLPLWDLEFCCSKDAAVALKKILDAGYTGLSVNELVEHFWTDLFLADFMEFEGWKTDAHIEWGIRMMMLVASYPEILDKNEYIQRCVELKENKASNISFFRNIDGYSIEYDEYTCVEDNKMTGLTVNMKVNNKLIWKIHM
;
A
#
# COMPACT_ATOMS: atom_id res chain seq x y z
N MET A 1 -14.45 -24.39 -11.46
CA MET A 1 -15.20 -25.07 -10.38
C MET A 1 -14.30 -25.58 -9.26
N GLU A 2 -13.21 -26.30 -9.53
CA GLU A 2 -12.29 -26.76 -8.46
C GLU A 2 -11.58 -25.58 -7.77
N GLN A 3 -11.14 -24.58 -8.55
CA GLN A 3 -10.49 -23.39 -8.01
C GLN A 3 -11.41 -22.54 -7.13
N ILE A 4 -12.61 -22.24 -7.60
CA ILE A 4 -13.65 -21.54 -6.81
C ILE A 4 -13.89 -22.26 -5.47
N LYS A 5 -13.92 -23.60 -5.46
CA LYS A 5 -14.13 -24.37 -4.23
C LYS A 5 -12.98 -24.23 -3.23
N ILE A 6 -11.72 -24.31 -3.68
CA ILE A 6 -10.57 -24.14 -2.78
C ILE A 6 -10.39 -22.68 -2.35
N ASN A 7 -10.69 -21.71 -3.23
CA ASN A 7 -10.68 -20.29 -2.93
C ASN A 7 -11.79 -19.90 -1.94
N LYS A 8 -12.95 -20.54 -2.00
CA LYS A 8 -14.00 -20.38 -0.99
C LYS A 8 -13.55 -20.85 0.39
N ALA A 9 -12.85 -21.98 0.47
CA ALA A 9 -12.26 -22.44 1.72
C ALA A 9 -11.16 -21.47 2.22
N LEU A 10 -10.39 -20.87 1.29
CA LEU A 10 -9.39 -19.85 1.61
C LEU A 10 -10.02 -18.58 2.18
N TYR A 11 -11.07 -18.07 1.53
CA TYR A 11 -11.86 -16.95 2.01
C TYR A 11 -12.39 -17.19 3.44
N ASP A 12 -13.04 -18.34 3.67
CA ASP A 12 -13.58 -18.71 4.99
C ASP A 12 -12.48 -18.78 6.08
N ALA A 13 -11.26 -19.16 5.71
CA ALA A 13 -10.11 -19.21 6.60
C ALA A 13 -9.52 -17.82 6.87
N MET A 14 -9.49 -16.94 5.86
CA MET A 14 -9.07 -15.54 5.96
C MET A 14 -10.00 -14.72 6.86
N GLU A 15 -11.32 -14.85 6.67
CA GLU A 15 -12.34 -14.20 7.50
C GLU A 15 -12.19 -14.57 8.99
N LYS A 16 -11.82 -15.83 9.27
CA LYS A 16 -11.64 -16.36 10.64
C LYS A 16 -10.21 -16.23 11.17
N ASP A 17 -9.33 -15.54 10.43
CA ASP A 17 -7.91 -15.35 10.75
C ASP A 17 -7.13 -16.64 11.06
N LYS A 18 -7.41 -17.73 10.34
CA LYS A 18 -6.78 -19.03 10.57
C LYS A 18 -5.51 -19.20 9.75
N TYR A 19 -4.44 -18.51 10.13
CA TYR A 19 -3.18 -18.47 9.37
C TYR A 19 -2.62 -19.85 8.95
N THR A 20 -2.64 -20.85 9.85
CA THR A 20 -2.17 -22.21 9.52
C THR A 20 -3.00 -22.87 8.42
N GLU A 21 -4.31 -22.61 8.39
CA GLU A 21 -5.22 -23.13 7.38
C GLU A 21 -5.04 -22.38 6.04
N ILE A 22 -4.91 -21.06 6.09
CA ILE A 22 -4.57 -20.20 4.94
C ILE A 22 -3.30 -20.70 4.25
N LYS A 23 -2.21 -20.88 5.02
CA LYS A 23 -0.94 -21.37 4.48
C LYS A 23 -1.06 -22.74 3.84
N LYS A 24 -1.82 -23.65 4.46
CA LYS A 24 -2.06 -24.99 3.91
C LYS A 24 -2.82 -24.94 2.58
N LEU A 25 -3.82 -24.06 2.48
CA LEU A 25 -4.65 -23.91 1.27
C LEU A 25 -3.86 -23.28 0.13
N ILE A 26 -3.10 -22.21 0.39
CA ILE A 26 -2.20 -21.59 -0.59
C ILE A 26 -1.17 -22.60 -1.11
N ASN A 27 -0.47 -23.32 -0.21
CA ASN A 27 0.47 -24.37 -0.61
C ASN A 27 -0.21 -25.57 -1.31
N GLY A 28 -1.52 -25.69 -1.16
CA GLY A 28 -2.36 -26.70 -1.83
C GLY A 28 -2.88 -26.27 -3.20
N GLY A 29 -2.50 -25.08 -3.70
CA GLY A 29 -2.88 -24.55 -5.01
C GLY A 29 -4.01 -23.53 -5.00
N ALA A 30 -4.46 -23.06 -3.83
CA ALA A 30 -5.43 -21.96 -3.77
C ALA A 30 -4.80 -20.68 -4.32
N ASN A 31 -5.54 -19.96 -5.17
CA ASN A 31 -5.09 -18.71 -5.78
C ASN A 31 -5.94 -17.56 -5.20
N PRO A 32 -5.42 -16.79 -4.24
CA PRO A 32 -6.17 -15.72 -3.58
C PRO A 32 -6.44 -14.52 -4.50
N LEU A 33 -5.84 -14.48 -5.70
CA LEU A 33 -6.10 -13.47 -6.72
C LEU A 33 -7.26 -13.84 -7.65
N ASP A 34 -7.73 -15.09 -7.60
CA ASP A 34 -8.86 -15.58 -8.40
C ASP A 34 -10.13 -15.63 -7.53
N SER A 35 -11.30 -15.63 -8.17
CA SER A 35 -12.57 -15.53 -7.46
C SER A 35 -12.85 -16.75 -6.57
N HIS A 36 -13.64 -16.50 -5.53
CA HIS A 36 -14.20 -17.51 -4.64
C HIS A 36 -15.72 -17.71 -4.78
N ASP A 37 -16.41 -16.92 -5.60
CA ASP A 37 -17.84 -17.00 -5.88
C ASP A 37 -18.09 -17.21 -7.39
N ASP A 38 -18.84 -18.23 -7.75
CA ASP A 38 -19.18 -18.52 -9.15
C ASP A 38 -20.19 -17.53 -9.76
N ARG A 39 -20.74 -16.64 -8.94
CA ARG A 39 -21.66 -15.57 -9.34
C ARG A 39 -20.99 -14.20 -9.40
N ASP A 40 -19.81 -14.07 -8.79
CA ASP A 40 -19.03 -12.83 -8.76
C ASP A 40 -17.56 -13.15 -9.01
N LEU A 41 -17.16 -13.06 -10.28
CA LEU A 41 -15.81 -13.44 -10.72
C LEU A 41 -14.74 -12.39 -10.36
N GLU A 42 -15.14 -11.24 -9.84
CA GLU A 42 -14.23 -10.19 -9.37
C GLU A 42 -13.96 -10.32 -7.86
N ASP A 43 -14.75 -11.12 -7.14
CA ASP A 43 -14.62 -11.25 -5.69
C ASP A 43 -13.43 -12.12 -5.26
N SER A 44 -12.26 -11.49 -5.11
CA SER A 44 -11.02 -12.17 -4.72
C SER A 44 -10.89 -12.35 -3.20
N PRO A 45 -10.43 -13.52 -2.70
CA PRO A 45 -10.10 -13.70 -1.29
C PRO A 45 -9.09 -12.69 -0.75
N LEU A 46 -8.11 -12.28 -1.57
CA LEU A 46 -7.10 -11.31 -1.16
C LEU A 46 -7.71 -9.94 -0.89
N ALA A 47 -8.53 -9.41 -1.80
CA ALA A 47 -9.18 -8.10 -1.64
C ALA A 47 -10.00 -8.06 -0.35
N LYS A 48 -10.79 -9.11 -0.08
CA LYS A 48 -11.58 -9.22 1.15
C LYS A 48 -10.71 -9.34 2.40
N PHE A 49 -9.64 -10.13 2.35
CA PHE A 49 -8.69 -10.21 3.45
C PHE A 49 -8.07 -8.85 3.78
N LEU A 50 -7.66 -8.09 2.77
CA LEU A 50 -7.09 -6.75 2.94
C LEU A 50 -8.12 -5.77 3.48
N PHE A 51 -9.37 -5.81 2.98
CA PHE A 51 -10.48 -5.04 3.55
C PHE A 51 -10.71 -5.35 5.04
N PHE A 52 -10.74 -6.62 5.44
CA PHE A 52 -10.86 -6.97 6.86
C PHE A 52 -9.62 -6.57 7.67
N ALA A 53 -8.44 -6.63 7.07
CA ALA A 53 -7.21 -6.19 7.73
C ALA A 53 -7.19 -4.67 7.94
N SER A 54 -7.69 -3.88 7.00
CA SER A 54 -7.74 -2.41 7.08
C SER A 54 -8.69 -1.91 8.16
N MET A 55 -9.84 -2.56 8.34
CA MET A 55 -10.82 -2.22 9.38
C MET A 55 -10.30 -2.35 10.82
N HIS A 56 -9.21 -3.11 11.04
CA HIS A 56 -8.68 -3.41 12.38
C HIS A 56 -7.25 -2.87 12.60
N VAL A 57 -6.77 -1.98 11.74
CA VAL A 57 -5.40 -1.43 11.84
C VAL A 57 -5.17 -0.73 13.19
N GLU A 58 -6.18 0.01 13.68
CA GLU A 58 -6.08 0.76 14.93
C GLU A 58 -6.17 -0.15 16.17
N ASP A 59 -6.90 -1.26 16.07
CA ASP A 59 -7.07 -2.23 17.14
C ASP A 59 -5.80 -3.07 17.39
N ASN A 60 -4.90 -3.15 16.39
CA ASN A 60 -3.69 -3.97 16.47
C ASN A 60 -2.50 -3.37 15.70
N PRO A 61 -1.87 -2.30 16.22
CA PRO A 61 -0.76 -1.61 15.55
C PRO A 61 0.51 -2.47 15.39
N GLY A 62 0.59 -3.63 16.07
CA GLY A 62 1.66 -4.62 15.94
C GLY A 62 1.32 -5.79 15.01
N SER A 63 0.19 -5.74 14.30
CA SER A 63 -0.20 -6.77 13.34
C SER A 63 0.89 -7.00 12.29
N THR A 64 1.03 -8.27 11.90
CA THR A 64 1.87 -8.70 10.77
C THR A 64 1.07 -9.48 9.74
N ARG A 65 -0.26 -9.41 9.82
CA ARG A 65 -1.20 -10.20 9.00
C ARG A 65 -1.00 -9.92 7.51
N ILE A 66 -0.88 -8.65 7.13
CA ILE A 66 -0.69 -8.22 5.74
C ILE A 66 0.69 -8.66 5.26
N THR A 67 1.74 -8.37 6.04
CA THR A 67 3.11 -8.80 5.74
C THR A 67 3.23 -10.30 5.56
N ASN A 68 2.59 -11.09 6.43
CA ASN A 68 2.63 -12.56 6.36
C ASN A 68 1.89 -13.07 5.12
N MET A 69 0.73 -12.48 4.79
CA MET A 69 -0.02 -12.82 3.58
C MET A 69 0.83 -12.59 2.33
N PHE A 70 1.37 -11.39 2.13
CA PHE A 70 2.20 -11.10 0.95
C PHE A 70 3.50 -11.91 0.92
N SER A 71 4.08 -12.26 2.08
CA SER A 71 5.21 -13.20 2.13
C SER A 71 4.80 -14.58 1.59
N LEU A 72 3.62 -15.09 1.92
CA LEU A 72 3.10 -16.35 1.35
C LEU A 72 2.87 -16.27 -0.16
N LEU A 73 2.35 -15.13 -0.64
CA LEU A 73 2.14 -14.92 -2.09
C LEU A 73 3.46 -14.94 -2.85
N ILE A 74 4.48 -14.25 -2.33
CA ILE A 74 5.83 -14.23 -2.90
C ILE A 74 6.46 -15.63 -2.86
N GLU A 75 6.40 -16.33 -1.72
CA GLU A 75 6.94 -17.68 -1.54
C GLU A 75 6.32 -18.71 -2.51
N ASN A 76 5.06 -18.51 -2.91
CA ASN A 76 4.33 -19.39 -3.81
C ASN A 76 4.26 -18.86 -5.26
N HIS A 77 5.03 -17.81 -5.61
CA HIS A 77 5.04 -17.23 -6.95
C HIS A 77 3.65 -16.76 -7.43
N LEU A 78 2.75 -16.43 -6.50
CA LEU A 78 1.37 -16.07 -6.83
C LEU A 78 1.27 -14.65 -7.42
N LEU A 79 2.22 -13.79 -7.10
CA LEU A 79 2.31 -12.45 -7.69
C LEU A 79 2.88 -12.47 -9.13
N ASP A 80 3.52 -13.57 -9.56
CA ASP A 80 4.02 -13.72 -10.94
C ASP A 80 2.86 -13.87 -11.95
N TYR A 81 1.68 -14.30 -11.49
CA TYR A 81 0.48 -14.48 -12.31
C TYR A 81 -0.30 -13.18 -12.55
N ILE A 82 0.20 -12.05 -12.05
CA ILE A 82 -0.34 -10.73 -12.37
C ILE A 82 0.18 -10.37 -13.76
N ILE A 83 -0.38 -11.06 -14.75
CA ILE A 83 -0.23 -10.76 -16.17
C ILE A 83 -1.34 -9.77 -16.45
N TYR A 84 -0.98 -8.58 -16.94
CA TYR A 84 -1.92 -7.60 -17.46
C TYR A 84 -2.89 -8.33 -18.40
N ASP A 85 -4.16 -8.43 -18.00
CA ASP A 85 -5.18 -8.89 -18.93
C ASP A 85 -5.22 -7.88 -20.09
N GLU A 86 -5.50 -8.34 -21.31
CA GLU A 86 -5.57 -7.47 -22.50
C GLU A 86 -6.60 -6.33 -22.33
N ASP A 87 -7.54 -6.51 -21.38
CA ASP A 87 -8.60 -5.59 -21.02
C ASP A 87 -8.31 -4.69 -19.79
N GLY A 88 -7.17 -4.88 -19.11
CA GLY A 88 -6.66 -3.93 -18.11
C GLY A 88 -7.45 -3.79 -16.80
N SER A 89 -8.28 -4.77 -16.40
CA SER A 89 -8.99 -4.79 -15.10
C SER A 89 -8.60 -6.04 -14.27
N ASP A 90 -8.67 -6.14 -12.94
CA ASP A 90 -8.71 -5.17 -11.82
C ASP A 90 -8.18 -5.86 -10.53
N ASN A 91 -7.54 -7.02 -10.63
CA ASN A 91 -6.97 -7.72 -9.46
C ASN A 91 -5.52 -7.32 -9.26
N LEU A 92 -5.32 -6.05 -8.95
CA LEU A 92 -4.02 -5.45 -8.68
C LEU A 92 -3.79 -5.44 -7.17
N PRO A 93 -2.96 -6.34 -6.61
CA PRO A 93 -2.83 -6.47 -5.16
C PRO A 93 -2.29 -5.22 -4.46
N LEU A 94 -1.68 -4.30 -5.21
CA LEU A 94 -1.26 -3.01 -4.65
C LEU A 94 -2.43 -2.03 -4.53
N TRP A 95 -3.46 -2.11 -5.37
CA TRP A 95 -4.69 -1.32 -5.22
C TRP A 95 -5.31 -1.59 -3.86
N ASP A 96 -5.61 -2.86 -3.54
CA ASP A 96 -6.20 -3.21 -2.24
C ASP A 96 -5.29 -2.88 -1.04
N LEU A 97 -3.97 -2.83 -1.26
CA LEU A 97 -2.99 -2.48 -0.23
C LEU A 97 -3.07 -1.00 0.16
N GLU A 98 -3.57 -0.13 -0.72
CA GLU A 98 -3.73 1.31 -0.46
C GLU A 98 -4.72 1.58 0.68
N PHE A 99 -5.80 0.79 0.77
CA PHE A 99 -6.78 0.91 1.84
C PHE A 99 -6.21 0.48 3.20
N CYS A 100 -5.05 -0.17 3.21
CA CYS A 100 -4.41 -0.71 4.40
C CYS A 100 -3.31 0.19 4.98
N CYS A 101 -3.25 1.50 4.65
CA CYS A 101 -2.23 2.47 5.09
C CYS A 101 -1.80 2.30 6.56
N SER A 102 -0.78 1.49 6.77
CA SER A 102 -0.32 1.06 8.08
C SER A 102 1.15 0.64 7.98
N LYS A 103 1.79 0.48 9.14
CA LYS A 103 3.13 -0.08 9.20
C LYS A 103 3.21 -1.47 8.56
N ASP A 104 2.23 -2.34 8.86
CA ASP A 104 2.18 -3.70 8.32
C ASP A 104 2.09 -3.68 6.79
N ALA A 105 1.23 -2.82 6.22
CA ALA A 105 1.13 -2.64 4.77
C ALA A 105 2.40 -2.06 4.14
N ALA A 106 3.05 -1.07 4.78
CA ALA A 106 4.32 -0.53 4.29
C ALA A 106 5.45 -1.57 4.30
N VAL A 107 5.50 -2.44 5.31
CA VAL A 107 6.45 -3.56 5.37
C VAL A 107 6.13 -4.60 4.30
N ALA A 108 4.85 -4.90 4.05
CA ALA A 108 4.42 -5.78 2.96
C ALA A 108 4.84 -5.21 1.59
N LEU A 109 4.53 -3.94 1.32
CA LEU A 109 4.93 -3.23 0.09
C LEU A 109 6.44 -3.29 -0.10
N LYS A 110 7.23 -3.06 0.95
CA LYS A 110 8.69 -3.17 0.87
C LYS A 110 9.15 -4.56 0.42
N LYS A 111 8.55 -5.63 0.96
CA LYS A 111 8.87 -7.01 0.57
C LYS A 111 8.51 -7.30 -0.89
N ILE A 112 7.38 -6.79 -1.37
CA ILE A 112 6.95 -6.90 -2.76
C ILE A 112 7.98 -6.24 -3.69
N LEU A 113 8.36 -5.00 -3.37
CA LEU A 113 9.33 -4.23 -4.14
C LEU A 113 10.74 -4.83 -4.08
N ASP A 114 11.21 -5.27 -2.90
CA ASP A 114 12.49 -5.96 -2.74
C ASP A 114 12.55 -7.30 -3.52
N ALA A 115 11.40 -7.96 -3.73
CA ALA A 115 11.28 -9.16 -4.55
C ALA A 115 11.20 -8.87 -6.06
N GLY A 116 11.20 -7.59 -6.47
CA GLY A 116 11.26 -7.17 -7.88
C GLY A 116 9.88 -7.00 -8.54
N TYR A 117 8.79 -7.06 -7.79
CA TYR A 117 7.43 -6.88 -8.30
C TYR A 117 7.08 -5.40 -8.48
N THR A 118 7.75 -4.74 -9.42
CA THR A 118 7.65 -3.28 -9.63
C THR A 118 6.60 -2.87 -10.66
N GLY A 119 5.96 -3.83 -11.33
CA GLY A 119 4.91 -3.61 -12.32
C GLY A 119 3.47 -3.69 -11.77
N LEU A 120 3.29 -3.89 -10.46
CA LEU A 120 1.97 -4.20 -9.87
C LEU A 120 1.06 -2.96 -9.68
N SER A 121 1.01 -2.04 -10.64
CA SER A 121 0.20 -0.83 -10.54
C SER A 121 0.60 0.12 -9.40
N VAL A 122 1.91 0.36 -9.32
CA VAL A 122 2.50 1.33 -8.40
C VAL A 122 2.08 2.78 -8.68
N ASN A 123 1.57 3.07 -9.88
CA ASN A 123 1.05 4.39 -10.21
C ASN A 123 -0.30 4.63 -9.57
N GLU A 124 -1.19 3.64 -9.69
CA GLU A 124 -2.54 3.65 -9.17
C GLU A 124 -2.50 3.77 -7.65
N LEU A 125 -1.62 2.99 -6.98
CA LEU A 125 -1.33 3.15 -5.56
C LEU A 125 -0.91 4.58 -5.17
N VAL A 126 0.01 5.19 -5.94
CA VAL A 126 0.48 6.56 -5.67
C VAL A 126 -0.61 7.60 -5.96
N GLU A 127 -1.39 7.40 -7.02
CA GLU A 127 -2.50 8.27 -7.41
C GLU A 127 -3.62 8.26 -6.38
N HIS A 128 -3.93 7.09 -5.81
CA HIS A 128 -4.91 6.97 -4.75
C HIS A 128 -4.47 7.69 -3.48
N PHE A 129 -3.21 7.54 -3.07
CA PHE A 129 -2.68 8.29 -1.93
C PHE A 129 -2.74 9.80 -2.16
N TRP A 130 -2.42 10.28 -3.36
CA TRP A 130 -2.55 11.70 -3.70
C TRP A 130 -4.00 12.17 -3.65
N THR A 131 -4.91 11.38 -4.23
CA THR A 131 -6.35 11.67 -4.22
C THR A 131 -6.87 11.72 -2.78
N ASP A 132 -6.47 10.76 -1.94
CA ASP A 132 -6.84 10.70 -0.54
C ASP A 132 -6.28 11.88 0.28
N LEU A 133 -5.05 12.29 -0.02
CA LEU A 133 -4.39 13.45 0.58
C LEU A 133 -5.10 14.76 0.22
N PHE A 134 -5.48 14.94 -1.04
CA PHE A 134 -6.26 16.10 -1.48
C PHE A 134 -7.66 16.09 -0.86
N LEU A 135 -8.34 14.95 -0.87
CA LEU A 135 -9.69 14.82 -0.33
C LEU A 135 -9.75 15.00 1.19
N ALA A 136 -8.67 14.70 1.92
CA ALA A 136 -8.57 14.98 3.35
C ALA A 136 -8.66 16.49 3.67
N ASP A 137 -8.22 17.37 2.76
CA ASP A 137 -8.31 18.83 2.91
C ASP A 137 -9.73 19.38 2.64
N PHE A 138 -10.56 18.64 1.90
CA PHE A 138 -11.90 19.08 1.48
C PHE A 138 -13.05 18.53 2.32
N MET A 139 -12.81 17.50 3.14
CA MET A 139 -13.91 16.78 3.74
C MET A 139 -13.63 16.48 5.22
N GLU A 140 -14.52 16.94 6.10
CA GLU A 140 -14.71 16.43 7.47
C GLU A 140 -15.18 14.95 7.40
N PHE A 141 -14.40 14.06 6.78
CA PHE A 141 -14.84 12.70 6.51
C PHE A 141 -14.80 11.84 7.75
N GLU A 142 -15.95 11.27 8.05
CA GLU A 142 -16.21 10.42 9.19
C GLU A 142 -15.28 9.19 9.22
N GLY A 143 -14.39 9.16 10.21
CA GLY A 143 -14.13 7.96 11.02
C GLY A 143 -13.10 6.93 10.55
N TRP A 144 -12.63 6.90 9.29
CA TRP A 144 -11.70 5.84 8.84
C TRP A 144 -10.34 6.32 8.29
N LYS A 145 -10.14 7.62 8.06
CA LYS A 145 -8.84 8.21 7.68
C LYS A 145 -8.29 9.05 8.84
N THR A 146 -7.47 8.43 9.68
CA THR A 146 -6.74 9.14 10.74
C THR A 146 -5.45 9.76 10.21
N ASP A 147 -4.84 10.69 10.95
CA ASP A 147 -3.50 11.24 10.64
C ASP A 147 -2.48 10.13 10.36
N ALA A 148 -2.64 8.99 11.04
CA ALA A 148 -1.84 7.79 10.83
C ALA A 148 -2.02 7.19 9.43
N HIS A 149 -3.25 7.15 8.90
CA HIS A 149 -3.52 6.68 7.54
C HIS A 149 -2.80 7.55 6.50
N ILE A 150 -2.92 8.88 6.63
CA ILE A 150 -2.24 9.85 5.74
C ILE A 150 -0.72 9.69 5.84
N GLU A 151 -0.19 9.61 7.07
CA GLU A 151 1.25 9.42 7.30
C GLU A 151 1.75 8.14 6.62
N TRP A 152 1.04 7.02 6.79
CA TRP A 152 1.44 5.74 6.19
C TRP A 152 1.31 5.72 4.67
N GLY A 153 0.28 6.38 4.10
CA GLY A 153 0.16 6.58 2.66
C GLY A 153 1.36 7.33 2.09
N ILE A 154 1.77 8.45 2.72
CA ILE A 154 2.98 9.19 2.32
C ILE A 154 4.23 8.31 2.47
N ARG A 155 4.35 7.54 3.56
CA ARG A 155 5.49 6.62 3.74
C ARG A 155 5.55 5.59 2.63
N MET A 156 4.42 5.02 2.23
CA MET A 156 4.32 4.05 1.15
C MET A 156 4.64 4.68 -0.21
N MET A 157 4.15 5.89 -0.50
CA MET A 157 4.52 6.65 -1.70
C MET A 157 6.04 6.89 -1.79
N MET A 158 6.64 7.40 -0.70
CA MET A 158 8.08 7.66 -0.67
C MET A 158 8.90 6.36 -0.75
N LEU A 159 8.39 5.26 -0.20
CA LEU A 159 8.97 3.94 -0.35
C LEU A 159 8.96 3.50 -1.82
N VAL A 160 7.84 3.61 -2.56
CA VAL A 160 7.77 3.32 -4.00
C VAL A 160 8.80 4.13 -4.78
N ALA A 161 8.86 5.43 -4.54
CA ALA A 161 9.81 6.32 -5.21
C ALA A 161 11.28 6.00 -4.88
N SER A 162 11.57 5.27 -3.80
CA SER A 162 12.93 4.89 -3.42
C SER A 162 13.55 3.75 -4.26
N TYR A 163 12.79 3.16 -5.19
CA TYR A 163 13.24 2.09 -6.09
C TYR A 163 13.56 2.67 -7.49
N PRO A 164 14.84 2.73 -7.91
CA PRO A 164 15.26 3.32 -9.18
C PRO A 164 14.55 2.74 -10.40
N GLU A 165 14.31 1.44 -10.41
CA GLU A 165 13.62 0.73 -11.50
C GLU A 165 12.19 1.22 -11.73
N ILE A 166 11.56 1.81 -10.71
CA ILE A 166 10.28 2.52 -10.78
C ILE A 166 10.55 3.99 -11.10
N LEU A 167 11.31 4.68 -10.25
CA LEU A 167 11.48 6.13 -10.29
C LEU A 167 12.07 6.62 -11.62
N ASP A 168 13.10 5.97 -12.14
CA ASP A 168 13.85 6.43 -13.32
C ASP A 168 13.00 6.41 -14.60
N LYS A 169 11.95 5.58 -14.62
CA LYS A 169 11.07 5.38 -15.78
C LYS A 169 9.72 6.06 -15.65
N ASN A 170 9.45 6.71 -14.52
CA ASN A 170 8.10 7.12 -14.16
C ASN A 170 8.02 8.61 -13.81
N GLU A 171 7.76 9.42 -14.84
CA GLU A 171 7.65 10.87 -14.67
C GLU A 171 6.51 11.30 -13.75
N TYR A 172 5.43 10.50 -13.66
CA TYR A 172 4.32 10.78 -12.75
C TYR A 172 4.80 10.71 -11.30
N ILE A 173 5.40 9.58 -10.90
CA ILE A 173 5.95 9.41 -9.55
C ILE A 173 7.03 10.46 -9.26
N GLN A 174 7.90 10.78 -10.24
CA GLN A 174 8.91 11.85 -10.07
C GLN A 174 8.29 13.21 -9.75
N ARG A 175 7.12 13.54 -10.33
CA ARG A 175 6.37 14.76 -10.02
C ARG A 175 5.72 14.68 -8.64
N CYS A 176 5.07 13.55 -8.33
CA CYS A 176 4.44 13.28 -7.04
C CYS A 176 5.40 13.39 -5.86
N VAL A 177 6.68 13.08 -6.02
CA VAL A 177 7.67 13.26 -4.95
C VAL A 177 8.53 14.52 -5.14
N GLU A 178 8.19 15.40 -6.07
CA GLU A 178 8.94 16.61 -6.39
C GLU A 178 10.45 16.38 -6.52
N LEU A 179 10.84 15.35 -7.29
CA LEU A 179 12.23 14.91 -7.40
C LEU A 179 13.19 16.04 -7.82
N LYS A 180 12.72 17.00 -8.63
CA LYS A 180 13.51 18.15 -9.12
C LYS A 180 13.78 19.21 -8.06
N GLU A 181 12.89 19.35 -7.08
CA GLU A 181 12.99 20.34 -5.99
C GLU A 181 13.80 19.79 -4.80
N ASN A 182 14.07 18.48 -4.81
CA ASN A 182 14.73 17.76 -3.73
C ASN A 182 16.09 17.20 -4.15
N LYS A 183 16.89 16.81 -3.15
CA LYS A 183 18.17 16.14 -3.38
C LYS A 183 17.90 14.67 -3.71
N ALA A 184 17.87 14.32 -5.00
CA ALA A 184 17.63 12.95 -5.46
C ALA A 184 18.46 11.87 -4.75
N SER A 185 19.70 12.19 -4.32
CA SER A 185 20.54 11.25 -3.54
C SER A 185 19.96 10.85 -2.17
N ASN A 186 18.95 11.56 -1.67
CA ASN A 186 18.25 11.21 -0.43
C ASN A 186 17.11 10.21 -0.65
N ILE A 187 16.67 9.95 -1.90
CA ILE A 187 15.47 9.14 -2.16
C ILE A 187 15.59 7.70 -1.63
N SER A 188 16.80 7.12 -1.66
CA SER A 188 17.03 5.77 -1.14
C SER A 188 16.87 5.68 0.38
N PHE A 189 16.89 6.80 1.11
CA PHE A 189 16.70 6.82 2.56
C PHE A 189 15.31 6.32 2.97
N PHE A 190 14.30 6.54 2.11
CA PHE A 190 12.91 6.15 2.37
C PHE A 190 12.68 4.63 2.43
N ARG A 191 13.67 3.81 2.01
CA ARG A 191 13.65 2.35 2.25
C ARG A 191 13.71 2.00 3.74
N ASN A 192 14.25 2.88 4.59
CA ASN A 192 14.19 2.75 6.03
C ASN A 192 12.92 3.43 6.56
N ILE A 193 11.81 2.71 6.49
CA ILE A 193 10.46 3.18 6.81
C ILE A 193 10.38 3.81 8.21
N ASP A 194 11.14 3.31 9.19
CA ASP A 194 11.14 3.84 10.56
C ASP A 194 12.13 5.00 10.77
N GLY A 195 12.98 5.32 9.80
CA GLY A 195 14.13 6.22 9.93
C GLY A 195 13.83 7.72 9.87
N TYR A 196 12.60 8.10 9.53
CA TYR A 196 12.18 9.50 9.35
C TYR A 196 10.82 9.81 10.00
N SER A 197 10.62 11.07 10.34
CA SER A 197 9.34 11.68 10.68
C SER A 197 8.80 12.47 9.49
N ILE A 198 7.48 12.62 9.43
CA ILE A 198 6.77 13.50 8.50
C ILE A 198 6.13 14.59 9.36
N GLU A 199 6.30 15.83 8.95
CA GLU A 199 5.70 17.01 9.56
C GLU A 199 4.91 17.75 8.48
N TYR A 200 3.65 18.07 8.76
CA TYR A 200 2.78 18.79 7.82
C TYR A 200 3.04 20.30 7.93
N ASP A 201 3.23 20.97 6.80
CA ASP A 201 3.35 22.42 6.73
C ASP A 201 1.94 23.03 6.70
N GLU A 202 1.45 23.46 7.87
CA GLU A 202 0.22 24.25 7.99
C GLU A 202 0.52 25.71 7.59
N TYR A 203 -0.05 26.20 6.49
CA TYR A 203 -0.17 27.64 6.27
C TYR A 203 -1.54 28.10 6.73
N THR A 204 -1.57 28.93 7.76
CA THR A 204 -2.76 29.66 8.20
C THR A 204 -3.07 30.79 7.22
N CYS A 205 -3.73 30.47 6.10
CA CYS A 205 -4.61 31.46 5.48
C CYS A 205 -5.87 31.52 6.34
N VAL A 206 -6.20 32.74 6.79
CA VAL A 206 -7.02 33.15 7.95
C VAL A 206 -8.41 32.50 8.08
N GLU A 207 -8.84 31.63 7.17
CA GLU A 207 -10.17 31.00 7.22
C GLU A 207 -10.22 29.45 7.18
N ASP A 208 -9.18 28.69 6.75
CA ASP A 208 -9.40 27.24 6.47
C ASP A 208 -8.30 26.22 6.85
N ASN A 209 -7.21 26.56 7.56
CA ASN A 209 -6.15 25.58 7.99
C ASN A 209 -5.73 24.55 6.90
N LYS A 210 -5.50 25.00 5.68
CA LYS A 210 -5.17 24.10 4.56
C LYS A 210 -3.74 23.57 4.65
N MET A 211 -3.58 22.29 4.35
CA MET A 211 -2.26 21.69 4.21
C MET A 211 -1.63 22.13 2.88
N THR A 212 -0.49 22.82 2.96
CA THR A 212 0.19 23.39 1.78
C THR A 212 1.45 22.65 1.37
N GLY A 213 1.83 21.65 2.16
CA GLY A 213 3.00 20.86 1.94
C GLY A 213 3.31 19.97 3.14
N LEU A 214 4.37 19.20 3.00
CA LEU A 214 4.95 18.41 4.07
C LEU A 214 6.47 18.46 4.01
N THR A 215 7.08 18.26 5.16
CA THR A 215 8.52 18.07 5.29
C THR A 215 8.83 16.71 5.89
N VAL A 216 9.95 16.15 5.47
CA VAL A 216 10.45 14.87 5.98
C VAL A 216 11.80 15.12 6.65
N ASN A 217 11.89 14.73 7.92
CA ASN A 217 13.09 14.89 8.74
C ASN A 217 13.66 13.52 9.15
N MET A 218 14.99 13.39 9.18
CA MET A 218 15.62 12.21 9.78
C MET A 218 15.38 12.19 11.30
N LYS A 219 14.90 11.08 11.86
CA LYS A 219 14.64 10.98 13.30
C LYS A 219 15.89 11.16 14.17
N VAL A 220 17.05 10.72 13.69
CA VAL A 220 18.30 10.70 14.48
C VAL A 220 18.83 12.09 14.83
N ASN A 221 18.61 13.09 13.97
CA ASN A 221 19.21 14.42 14.12
C ASN A 221 18.28 15.56 13.67
N ASN A 222 17.02 15.26 13.40
CA ASN A 222 15.99 16.18 12.91
C ASN A 222 16.40 16.98 11.65
N LYS A 223 17.28 16.42 10.82
CA LYS A 223 17.70 17.08 9.59
C LYS A 223 16.66 16.87 8.50
N LEU A 224 16.22 17.96 7.90
CA LEU A 224 15.39 17.96 6.69
C LEU A 224 16.06 17.17 5.56
N ILE A 225 15.33 16.20 5.02
CA ILE A 225 15.75 15.38 3.88
C ILE A 225 14.87 15.51 2.65
N TRP A 226 13.62 15.94 2.81
CA TRP A 226 12.67 16.08 1.71
C TRP A 226 11.57 17.09 2.01
N LYS A 227 11.00 17.67 0.95
CA LYS A 227 9.82 18.54 0.99
C LYS A 227 8.88 18.19 -0.17
N ILE A 228 7.58 18.28 0.04
CA ILE A 228 6.56 18.17 -1.01
C ILE A 228 5.61 19.34 -0.82
N HIS A 229 5.30 20.09 -1.87
CA HIS A 229 4.31 21.15 -1.87
C HIS A 229 2.98 20.59 -2.42
N MET A 230 1.86 21.09 -1.90
CA MET A 230 0.51 20.65 -2.27
C MET A 230 -0.33 21.80 -2.81
#